data_AF-A0A2D8R046-F1
#
_entry.id   AF-A0A2D8R046-F1
#
_cell.length_a   1.000
_cell.length_b   1.000
_cell.length_c   1.000
_cell.angle_alpha   90.00
_cell.angle_beta   90.00
_cell.angle_gamma   90.00
#
_symmetry.space_group_name_H-M   'P 1'
#
loop_
_entity.id
_entity.type
_entity.pdbx_description
1 polymer ?
#
loop_
_entity_poly.entity_id
_entity_poly.type
_entity_poly.pdbx_seq_one_letter_code
_entity_poly.pdbx_strand_id
1 'polypeptide(L)'
;MTNLEISEWSGEGTFTQTLIDAIAPIDDVGLLRVEDVPSSRVDMGYQFISNEIYIEFCTQAVRTRVKRFGFWPATATVDEKRMSLTDLGRILSESTEVGGPDYSDDGMMQYLRTERVVPPYQTRGYKLVELVRIYEVTGAGGQGRAR
;
A
#
# COMPACT_ATOMS: atom_id res chain seq x y z
N MET A 1 3.53 -8.75 -13.04
CA MET A 1 3.81 -9.68 -11.92
C MET A 1 4.58 -8.92 -10.85
N THR A 2 3.90 -8.63 -9.75
CA THR A 2 4.40 -7.84 -8.62
C THR A 2 5.46 -8.59 -7.84
N ASN A 3 6.55 -7.91 -7.46
CA ASN A 3 7.52 -8.44 -6.51
C ASN A 3 6.95 -8.34 -5.09
N LEU A 4 6.78 -9.47 -4.41
CA LEU A 4 6.19 -9.55 -3.07
C LEU A 4 7.28 -9.81 -2.01
N GLU A 5 7.44 -8.86 -1.08
CA GLU A 5 8.42 -8.92 0.01
C GLU A 5 7.68 -8.98 1.36
N ILE A 6 7.67 -10.15 1.99
CA ILE A 6 6.95 -10.40 3.26
C ILE A 6 7.86 -10.88 4.39
N SER A 7 9.19 -10.76 4.24
CA SER A 7 10.15 -11.25 5.23
C SER A 7 10.09 -10.53 6.57
N GLU A 8 9.58 -9.30 6.60
CA GLU A 8 9.43 -8.45 7.79
C GLU A 8 7.99 -8.43 8.32
N TRP A 9 7.12 -9.29 7.78
CA TRP A 9 5.76 -9.48 8.24
C TRP A 9 5.63 -10.81 9.00
N SER A 10 5.07 -10.75 10.20
CA SER A 10 4.79 -11.91 11.07
C SER A 10 3.79 -12.90 10.47
N GLY A 11 3.02 -12.48 9.46
CA GLY A 11 1.84 -13.21 8.99
C GLY A 11 0.58 -12.94 9.82
N GLU A 12 0.64 -12.01 10.79
CA GLU A 12 -0.53 -11.60 11.57
C GLU A 12 -1.39 -10.58 10.82
N GLY A 13 -2.71 -10.75 10.93
CA GLY A 13 -3.70 -9.85 10.33
C GLY A 13 -4.40 -10.47 9.13
N THR A 14 -5.67 -10.86 9.31
CA THR A 14 -6.47 -11.44 8.23
C THR A 14 -6.74 -10.40 7.14
N PHE A 15 -6.99 -9.14 7.54
CA PHE A 15 -7.27 -8.08 6.56
C PHE A 15 -6.02 -7.69 5.77
N THR A 16 -4.84 -7.75 6.38
CA THR A 16 -3.55 -7.55 5.72
C THR A 16 -3.35 -8.58 4.62
N GLN A 17 -3.64 -9.85 4.88
CA GLN A 17 -3.61 -10.89 3.83
C GLN A 17 -4.61 -10.58 2.71
N THR A 18 -5.84 -10.19 3.03
CA THR A 18 -6.84 -9.80 2.02
C THR A 18 -6.35 -8.64 1.14
N LEU A 19 -5.67 -7.65 1.72
CA LEU A 19 -5.06 -6.57 0.95
C LEU A 19 -3.93 -7.07 0.03
N ILE A 20 -3.07 -7.97 0.51
CA ILE A 20 -2.02 -8.58 -0.33
C ILE A 20 -2.65 -9.32 -1.52
N ASP A 21 -3.66 -10.13 -1.26
CA ASP A 21 -4.35 -10.93 -2.29
C ASP A 21 -5.08 -10.05 -3.31
N ALA A 22 -5.57 -8.88 -2.90
CA ALA A 22 -6.22 -7.92 -3.78
C ALA A 22 -5.22 -7.08 -4.60
N ILE A 23 -4.05 -6.75 -4.05
CA ILE A 23 -3.06 -5.86 -4.68
C ILE A 23 -2.08 -6.63 -5.57
N ALA A 24 -1.60 -7.80 -5.13
CA ALA A 24 -0.58 -8.58 -5.85
C ALA A 24 -0.96 -8.97 -7.31
N PRO A 25 -2.24 -9.15 -7.68
CA PRO A 25 -2.63 -9.38 -9.07
C PRO A 25 -2.61 -8.13 -9.97
N ILE A 26 -2.45 -6.93 -9.41
CA ILE A 26 -2.51 -5.67 -10.17
C ILE A 26 -1.19 -5.46 -10.93
N ASP A 27 -1.24 -5.56 -12.26
CA ASP A 27 -0.04 -5.50 -13.12
C ASP A 27 0.73 -4.18 -13.05
N ASP A 28 0.08 -3.09 -12.66
CA ASP A 28 0.72 -1.77 -12.51
C ASP A 28 1.43 -1.59 -11.16
N VAL A 29 1.34 -2.58 -10.25
CA VAL A 29 2.12 -2.61 -9.00
C VAL A 29 3.38 -3.44 -9.23
N GLY A 30 4.54 -2.78 -9.16
CA GLY A 30 5.86 -3.39 -9.37
C GLY A 30 6.43 -4.04 -8.11
N LEU A 31 6.26 -3.42 -6.95
CA LEU A 31 6.69 -3.91 -5.64
C LEU A 31 5.54 -3.82 -4.64
N LEU A 32 5.44 -4.83 -3.78
CA LEU A 32 4.56 -4.89 -2.63
C LEU A 32 5.35 -5.46 -1.45
N ARG A 33 5.71 -4.62 -0.48
CA ARG A 33 6.43 -5.00 0.73
C ARG A 33 5.55 -4.84 1.96
N VAL A 34 5.60 -5.80 2.87
CA VAL A 34 4.76 -5.82 4.08
C VAL A 34 5.64 -5.92 5.31
N GLU A 35 5.35 -5.08 6.30
CA GLU A 35 6.12 -4.96 7.54
C GLU A 35 5.18 -4.91 8.76
N ASP A 36 5.58 -5.59 9.84
CA ASP A 36 4.93 -5.40 11.14
C ASP A 36 5.35 -4.06 11.77
N VAL A 37 4.40 -3.33 12.33
CA VAL A 37 4.70 -2.15 13.15
C VAL A 37 4.82 -2.57 14.61
N PRO A 38 5.82 -2.07 15.37
CA PRO A 38 6.00 -2.40 16.80
C PRO A 38 4.87 -1.92 17.72
N SER A 39 3.80 -1.34 17.17
CA SER A 39 2.65 -0.84 17.91
C SER A 39 1.61 -1.92 18.25
N SER A 40 1.82 -3.16 17.82
CA SER A 40 0.98 -4.30 18.21
C SER A 40 0.93 -4.46 19.73
N ARG A 41 -0.29 -4.43 20.29
CA ARG A 41 -0.55 -4.46 21.74
C ARG A 41 -1.65 -5.45 22.05
N VAL A 42 -1.43 -6.25 23.08
CA VAL A 42 -2.44 -7.15 23.63
C VAL A 42 -2.84 -6.63 25.01
N ASP A 43 -4.13 -6.39 25.21
CA ASP A 43 -4.72 -5.96 26.48
C ASP A 43 -5.91 -6.87 26.84
N MET A 44 -6.40 -6.82 28.08
CA MET A 44 -7.44 -7.70 28.63
C MET A 44 -8.80 -7.61 27.89
N GLY A 45 -8.97 -6.65 26.98
CA GLY A 45 -10.21 -6.45 26.22
C GLY A 45 -10.04 -6.29 24.71
N TYR A 46 -8.81 -6.12 24.21
CA TYR A 46 -8.55 -5.99 22.78
C TYR A 46 -7.15 -6.46 22.41
N GLN A 47 -7.02 -6.93 21.18
CA GLN A 47 -5.76 -7.17 20.50
C GLN A 47 -5.67 -6.16 19.37
N PHE A 48 -4.54 -5.46 19.28
CA PHE A 48 -4.26 -4.50 18.24
C PHE A 48 -3.11 -5.02 17.38
N ILE A 49 -3.36 -5.15 16.08
CA ILE A 49 -2.38 -5.48 15.04
C ILE A 49 -2.18 -4.23 14.20
N SER A 50 -0.94 -3.88 13.91
CA SER A 50 -0.62 -2.77 13.02
C SER A 50 0.41 -3.20 12.00
N ASN A 51 0.05 -3.12 10.73
CA ASN A 51 0.91 -3.48 9.61
C ASN A 51 1.07 -2.29 8.66
N GLU A 52 2.22 -2.22 8.01
CA GLU A 52 2.51 -1.26 6.96
C GLU A 52 2.80 -1.98 5.66
N ILE A 53 2.19 -1.47 4.58
CA ILE A 53 2.36 -1.97 3.23
C ILE A 53 3.01 -0.87 2.42
N TYR A 54 4.14 -1.19 1.80
CA TYR A 54 4.89 -0.30 0.94
C TYR A 54 4.75 -0.76 -0.51
N ILE A 55 4.31 0.13 -1.40
CA ILE A 55 4.11 -0.19 -2.81
C ILE A 55 4.96 0.67 -3.72
N GLU A 56 5.42 0.10 -4.82
CA GLU A 56 6.01 0.85 -5.94
C GLU A 56 5.19 0.56 -7.19
N PHE A 57 4.77 1.62 -7.90
CA PHE A 57 4.09 1.46 -9.18
C PHE A 57 5.09 1.29 -10.32
N CYS A 58 4.73 0.45 -11.30
CA CYS A 58 5.45 0.35 -12.56
C CYS A 58 5.54 1.74 -13.22
N THR A 59 6.69 2.03 -13.84
CA THR A 59 6.89 3.25 -14.63
C THR A 59 6.89 2.96 -16.12
N GLN A 60 6.50 3.95 -16.91
CA GLN A 60 6.53 3.92 -18.35
C GLN A 60 7.25 5.16 -18.89
N ALA A 61 8.19 4.93 -19.80
CA ALA A 61 8.89 5.99 -20.49
C ALA A 61 7.97 6.70 -21.50
N VAL A 62 7.57 7.93 -21.20
CA VAL A 62 6.71 8.76 -22.05
C VAL A 62 7.55 9.86 -22.70
N ARG A 63 7.46 9.98 -24.04
CA ARG A 63 8.07 11.11 -24.76
C ARG A 63 7.18 12.33 -24.61
N THR A 64 7.60 13.27 -23.78
CA THR A 64 6.88 14.52 -23.55
C THR A 64 7.63 15.72 -24.14
N ARG A 65 6.86 16.74 -24.54
CA ARG A 65 7.42 17.99 -25.06
C ARG A 65 7.76 18.88 -23.88
N VAL A 66 9.04 19.15 -23.70
CA VAL A 66 9.56 20.05 -22.68
C VAL A 66 10.02 21.37 -23.30
N LYS A 67 10.06 22.43 -22.49
CA LYS A 67 10.67 23.70 -22.92
C LYS A 67 12.10 23.79 -22.40
N ARG A 68 13.08 23.64 -23.29
CA ARG A 68 14.48 23.96 -22.99
C ARG A 68 14.61 25.49 -22.93
N PHE A 69 15.22 26.02 -21.87
CA PHE A 69 15.33 27.48 -21.63
C PHE A 69 13.97 28.23 -21.53
N GLY A 70 12.87 27.56 -21.18
CA GLY A 70 11.57 28.19 -20.98
C GLY A 70 10.78 28.54 -22.26
N PHE A 71 11.40 28.48 -23.44
CA PHE A 71 10.72 28.76 -24.72
C PHE A 71 11.12 27.85 -25.89
N TRP A 72 12.31 27.23 -25.88
CA TRP A 72 12.71 26.36 -26.99
C TRP A 72 12.09 24.97 -26.86
N PRO A 73 11.29 24.52 -27.85
CA PRO A 73 10.66 23.20 -27.78
C PRO A 73 11.73 22.11 -27.90
N ALA A 74 11.73 21.20 -26.94
CA ALA A 74 12.53 20.00 -26.95
C ALA A 74 11.64 18.79 -26.62
N THR A 75 12.11 17.60 -26.96
CA THR A 75 11.47 16.35 -26.56
C THR A 75 12.34 15.72 -25.49
N ALA A 76 11.74 15.32 -24.38
CA ALA A 76 12.39 14.54 -23.34
C ALA A 76 11.59 13.25 -23.12
N THR A 77 12.30 12.18 -22.80
CA THR A 77 11.68 10.97 -22.27
C THR A 77 11.62 11.15 -20.76
N VAL A 78 10.42 11.04 -20.18
CA VAL A 78 10.17 11.13 -18.74
C VAL A 78 9.53 9.83 -18.31
N ASP A 79 9.99 9.27 -17.20
CA ASP A 79 9.37 8.09 -16.59
C ASP A 79 8.14 8.56 -15.81
N GLU A 80 6.97 8.10 -16.24
CA GLU A 80 5.68 8.40 -15.62
C GLU A 80 5.14 7.12 -14.98
N LYS A 81 4.58 7.23 -13.77
CA LYS A 81 3.97 6.09 -13.08
C LYS A 81 2.74 5.65 -13.85
N ARG A 82 2.53 4.33 -13.95
CA ARG A 82 1.35 3.78 -14.65
C ARG A 82 0.06 3.90 -13.83
N MET A 83 0.19 4.10 -12.52
CA MET A 83 -0.91 4.21 -11.57
C MET A 83 -0.52 5.16 -10.43
N SER A 84 -1.51 5.71 -9.74
CA SER A 84 -1.35 6.47 -8.50
C SER A 84 -1.97 5.74 -7.29
N LEU A 85 -1.64 6.20 -6.08
CA LEU A 85 -2.26 5.67 -4.86
C LEU A 85 -3.79 5.92 -4.83
N THR A 86 -4.25 7.03 -5.41
CA THR A 86 -5.68 7.33 -5.58
C THR A 86 -6.36 6.33 -6.50
N ASP A 87 -5.73 5.99 -7.63
CA ASP A 87 -6.26 4.99 -8.57
C ASP A 87 -6.36 3.60 -7.91
N LEU A 88 -5.32 3.22 -7.15
CA LEU A 88 -5.33 1.99 -6.37
C LEU A 88 -6.47 1.99 -5.35
N GLY A 89 -6.65 3.08 -4.60
CA GLY A 89 -7.74 3.22 -3.64
C GLY A 89 -9.12 3.05 -4.27
N ARG A 90 -9.32 3.58 -5.49
CA ARG A 90 -10.56 3.36 -6.24
C ARG A 90 -10.76 1.89 -6.62
N ILE A 91 -9.72 1.22 -7.12
CA ILE A 91 -9.78 -0.20 -7.49
C ILE A 91 -10.12 -1.06 -6.26
N LEU A 92 -9.46 -0.80 -5.12
CA LEU A 92 -9.72 -1.53 -3.87
C LEU A 92 -11.13 -1.26 -3.33
N SER A 93 -11.66 -0.05 -3.51
CA SER A 93 -13.03 0.31 -3.12
C SER A 93 -14.10 -0.47 -3.87
N GLU A 94 -13.81 -0.93 -5.09
CA GLU A 94 -14.72 -1.75 -5.89
C GLU A 94 -14.71 -3.23 -5.45
N SER A 95 -13.68 -3.66 -4.68
CA SER A 95 -13.64 -5.00 -4.09
C SER A 95 -14.56 -5.08 -2.88
N THR A 96 -15.43 -6.10 -2.88
CA THR A 96 -16.33 -6.38 -1.74
C THR A 96 -15.59 -6.86 -0.50
N GLU A 97 -14.38 -7.41 -0.65
CA GLU A 97 -13.58 -7.95 0.45
C GLU A 97 -12.73 -6.87 1.12
N VAL A 98 -12.28 -5.87 0.36
CA VAL A 98 -11.43 -4.78 0.87
C VAL A 98 -12.27 -3.55 1.22
N GLY A 99 -13.12 -3.08 0.30
CA GLY A 99 -13.87 -1.85 0.43
C GLY A 99 -13.00 -0.59 0.40
N GLY A 100 -13.62 0.57 0.62
CA GLY A 100 -12.91 1.85 0.62
C GLY A 100 -12.03 2.05 1.88
N PRO A 101 -10.94 2.83 1.76
CA PRO A 101 -10.10 3.18 2.90
C PRO A 101 -10.82 4.12 3.88
N ASP A 102 -10.48 4.00 5.16
CA ASP A 102 -10.99 4.90 6.21
C ASP A 102 -10.33 6.29 6.13
N TYR A 103 -9.14 6.37 5.55
CA TYR A 103 -8.45 7.61 5.21
C TYR A 103 -7.59 7.42 3.96
N SER A 104 -7.53 8.43 3.09
CA SER A 104 -6.66 8.43 1.91
C SER A 104 -6.20 9.83 1.55
N ASP A 105 -4.93 9.98 1.21
CA ASP A 105 -4.35 11.12 0.51
C ASP A 105 -3.39 10.64 -0.58
N ASP A 106 -2.63 11.57 -1.18
CA ASP A 106 -1.71 11.26 -2.28
C ASP A 106 -0.51 10.38 -1.85
N GLY A 107 -0.19 10.31 -0.56
CA GLY A 107 0.98 9.59 -0.04
C GLY A 107 0.64 8.36 0.80
N MET A 108 -0.57 8.28 1.34
CA MET A 108 -0.96 7.21 2.25
C MET A 108 -2.46 6.86 2.17
N MET A 109 -2.75 5.56 2.26
CA MET A 109 -4.09 5.04 2.56
C MET A 109 -4.08 4.31 3.90
N GLN A 110 -5.18 4.37 4.64
CA GLN A 110 -5.33 3.69 5.91
C GLN A 110 -6.67 2.96 5.98
N TYR A 111 -6.60 1.75 6.54
CA TYR A 111 -7.74 0.92 6.88
C TYR A 111 -7.69 0.57 8.36
N LEU A 112 -8.84 0.65 9.02
CA LEU A 112 -9.04 0.27 10.40
C LEU A 112 -10.20 -0.73 10.46
N ARG A 113 -9.86 -2.01 10.63
CA ARG A 113 -10.85 -3.08 10.78
C ARG A 113 -10.98 -3.48 12.23
N THR A 114 -12.22 -3.74 12.65
CA THR A 114 -12.50 -4.22 14.00
C THR A 114 -13.38 -5.46 13.94
N GLU A 115 -12.96 -6.52 14.60
CA GLU A 115 -13.70 -7.76 14.74
C GLU A 115 -13.86 -8.11 16.22
N ARG A 116 -14.92 -8.83 16.58
CA ARG A 116 -15.06 -9.43 17.90
C ARG A 116 -14.78 -10.92 17.82
N VAL A 117 -13.66 -11.35 18.39
CA VAL A 117 -13.25 -12.75 18.43
C VAL A 117 -13.70 -13.38 19.75
N VAL A 118 -14.36 -14.53 19.68
CA VAL A 118 -14.71 -15.35 20.84
C VAL A 118 -14.03 -16.71 20.68
N PRO A 119 -12.92 -16.97 21.40
CA PRO A 119 -12.27 -18.27 21.33
C PRO A 119 -13.22 -19.41 21.78
N PRO A 120 -13.09 -20.61 21.20
CA PRO A 120 -13.81 -21.78 21.71
C PRO A 120 -13.57 -21.94 23.21
N TYR A 121 -14.63 -22.23 23.96
CA TYR A 121 -14.61 -22.43 25.42
C TYR A 121 -14.35 -21.16 26.28
N GLN A 122 -14.29 -19.97 25.68
CA GLN A 122 -14.19 -18.71 26.41
C GLN A 122 -15.49 -17.91 26.27
N THR A 123 -16.08 -17.48 27.39
CA THR A 123 -17.34 -16.68 27.36
C THR A 123 -17.07 -15.21 27.05
N ARG A 124 -15.90 -14.69 27.44
CA ARG A 124 -15.49 -13.30 27.21
C ARG A 124 -14.60 -13.21 25.98
N GLY A 125 -15.18 -12.83 24.85
CA GLY A 125 -14.42 -12.47 23.66
C GLY A 125 -13.60 -11.19 23.83
N TYR A 126 -12.66 -10.97 22.92
CA TYR A 126 -11.87 -9.74 22.81
C TYR A 126 -12.19 -9.03 21.50
N LYS A 127 -11.89 -7.74 21.43
CA LYS A 127 -11.94 -6.98 20.17
C LYS A 127 -10.60 -7.10 19.45
N LEU A 128 -10.57 -7.64 18.26
CA LEU A 128 -9.42 -7.52 17.37
C LEU A 128 -9.55 -6.20 16.61
N VAL A 129 -8.49 -5.40 16.62
CA VAL A 129 -8.39 -4.16 15.87
C VAL A 129 -7.17 -4.28 14.97
N GLU A 130 -7.38 -4.21 13.68
CA GLU A 130 -6.33 -4.32 12.67
C GLU A 130 -6.21 -2.98 11.94
N LEU A 131 -5.05 -2.35 12.08
CA LEU A 131 -4.70 -1.12 11.40
C LEU A 131 -3.71 -1.43 10.29
N VAL A 132 -4.06 -1.11 9.05
CA VAL A 132 -3.16 -1.25 7.91
C VAL A 132 -2.96 0.10 7.25
N ARG A 133 -1.71 0.51 7.06
CA ARG A 133 -1.36 1.69 6.27
C ARG A 133 -0.64 1.27 5.02
N ILE A 134 -1.00 1.88 3.89
CA ILE A 134 -0.38 1.65 2.60
C ILE A 134 0.32 2.94 2.18
N TYR A 135 1.62 2.87 1.92
CA TYR A 135 2.42 3.99 1.46
C TYR A 135 2.95 3.72 0.07
N GLU A 136 2.96 4.77 -0.76
CA GLU A 136 3.74 4.73 -1.99
C GLU A 136 5.21 5.02 -1.69
N VAL A 137 6.09 4.10 -2.05
CA VAL A 137 7.54 4.33 -2.06
C VAL A 137 7.91 4.96 -3.38
N THR A 138 8.34 6.23 -3.35
CA THR A 138 8.98 6.83 -4.52
C THR A 138 10.35 6.18 -4.72
N GLY A 139 10.48 5.33 -5.72
CA GLY A 139 11.77 4.82 -6.17
C GLY A 139 12.72 5.99 -6.44
N ALA A 140 13.84 6.04 -5.71
CA ALA A 140 14.93 6.95 -5.99
C ALA A 140 15.66 6.49 -7.26
N GLY A 141 15.09 6.75 -8.43
CA GLY A 141 15.63 6.34 -9.72
C GLY A 141 15.40 7.40 -10.79
N GLY A 142 16.25 8.44 -10.82
CA GLY A 142 16.16 9.46 -11.87
C GLY A 142 16.87 10.79 -11.64
N GLN A 143 17.83 10.93 -10.72
CA GLN A 143 18.78 12.04 -10.79
C GLN A 143 20.02 11.59 -11.53
N GLY A 144 20.04 11.95 -12.82
CA GLY A 144 21.20 11.85 -13.67
C GLY A 144 22.44 12.39 -12.96
N ARG A 145 23.45 11.53 -12.91
CA ARG A 145 24.84 11.88 -12.67
C ARG A 145 25.21 13.00 -13.66
N ALA A 146 25.27 14.22 -13.16
CA ALA A 146 25.88 15.36 -13.83
C ALA A 146 26.61 16.19 -12.78
N ARG A 147 27.82 15.73 -12.45
CA ARG A 147 29.04 16.54 -12.28
C ARG A 147 30.24 15.61 -12.21
#